data_AF-A0A158PNB2-F1
#
_entry.id   AF-A0A158PNB2-F1
#
_cell.length_a   1.000
_cell.length_b   1.000
_cell.length_c   1.000
_cell.angle_alpha   90.00
_cell.angle_beta   90.00
_cell.angle_gamma   90.00
#
_symmetry.space_group_name_H-M   'P 1'
#
loop_
_entity.id
_entity.type
_entity.pdbx_description
1 polymer ?
#
loop_
_entity_poly.entity_id
_entity_poly.type
_entity_poly.pdbx_seq_one_letter_code
_entity_poly.pdbx_strand_id
1 'polypeptide(L)'
;MRHSIFSVKTIWTCDDERQAETSRLYNMQTLRKRKWLRDVLIEESDSDSDGEMPFTQLDLHALLKVHRRRRKLQKNYHSDILNSQYTYYGAGLLSSYDPFPEHQAFVQHQYGY
;
A
#
# COMPACT_ATOMS: atom_id res chain seq x y z
N MET A 1 21.98 -15.13 -15.46
CA MET A 1 22.02 -14.01 -14.50
C MET A 1 21.70 -14.57 -13.13
N ARG A 2 22.48 -14.26 -12.08
CA ARG A 2 22.15 -14.68 -10.71
C ARG A 2 21.12 -13.70 -10.16
N HIS A 3 19.98 -14.23 -9.71
CA HIS A 3 18.93 -13.42 -9.09
C HIS A 3 19.40 -12.95 -7.70
N SER A 4 19.05 -11.73 -7.30
CA SER A 4 19.28 -11.26 -5.93
C SER A 4 18.70 -12.27 -4.93
N ILE A 5 19.40 -12.51 -3.81
CA ILE A 5 18.86 -13.36 -2.74
C ILE A 5 17.57 -12.78 -2.13
N PHE A 6 17.33 -11.48 -2.34
CA PHE A 6 16.12 -10.76 -1.95
C PHE A 6 15.11 -10.60 -3.10
N SER A 7 15.38 -11.19 -4.28
CA SER A 7 14.42 -11.14 -5.39
C SER A 7 13.21 -12.01 -5.07
N VAL A 8 12.03 -11.49 -5.38
CA VAL A 8 10.76 -12.20 -5.16
C VAL A 8 10.71 -13.51 -5.97
N LYS A 9 11.47 -13.59 -7.06
CA LYS A 9 11.63 -14.79 -7.91
C LYS A 9 12.35 -15.96 -7.22
N THR A 10 13.05 -15.73 -6.09
CA THR A 10 13.66 -16.81 -5.32
C THR A 10 12.70 -17.41 -4.29
N ILE A 11 11.62 -16.70 -3.97
CA ILE A 11 10.63 -17.09 -2.95
C ILE A 11 9.50 -17.90 -3.58
N TRP A 12 9.06 -17.52 -4.77
CA TRP A 12 7.92 -18.15 -5.46
C TRP A 12 8.34 -18.84 -6.75
N THR A 13 7.81 -20.04 -6.98
CA THR A 13 8.15 -20.84 -8.17
C THR A 13 7.38 -20.41 -9.42
N CYS A 14 6.19 -19.83 -9.24
CA CYS A 14 5.33 -19.32 -10.30
C CYS A 14 4.71 -17.97 -9.90
N ASP A 15 4.57 -17.07 -10.87
CA ASP A 15 3.95 -15.76 -10.67
C ASP A 15 2.47 -15.87 -10.27
N ASP A 16 1.75 -16.87 -10.79
CA ASP A 16 0.33 -17.07 -10.45
C ASP A 16 0.14 -17.46 -8.98
N GLU A 17 1.01 -18.33 -8.45
CA GLU A 17 1.01 -18.72 -7.03
C GLU A 17 1.32 -17.52 -6.14
N ARG A 18 2.34 -16.72 -6.52
CA ARG A 18 2.67 -15.48 -5.82
C ARG A 18 1.47 -14.53 -5.80
N GLN A 19 0.88 -14.25 -6.95
CA GLN A 19 -0.25 -13.31 -7.05
C GLN A 19 -1.46 -13.79 -6.24
N ALA A 20 -1.71 -15.10 -6.20
CA ALA A 20 -2.77 -15.68 -5.39
C ALA A 20 -2.54 -15.47 -3.88
N GLU A 21 -1.31 -15.70 -3.39
CA GLU A 21 -0.98 -15.51 -1.98
C GLU A 21 -0.91 -14.03 -1.59
N THR A 22 -0.34 -13.14 -2.41
CA THR A 22 -0.34 -11.69 -2.13
C THR A 22 -1.75 -11.11 -2.17
N SER A 23 -2.62 -11.58 -3.09
CA SER A 23 -4.03 -11.18 -3.13
C SER A 23 -4.79 -11.53 -1.85
N ARG A 24 -4.41 -12.60 -1.14
CA ARG A 24 -5.06 -13.00 0.14
C ARG A 24 -4.75 -12.06 1.29
N LEU A 25 -3.65 -11.31 1.21
CA LEU A 25 -3.30 -10.31 2.22
C LEU A 25 -4.30 -9.16 2.22
N TYR A 26 -5.07 -9.01 1.15
CA TYR A 26 -5.87 -7.83 0.88
C TYR A 26 -7.35 -8.18 0.67
N ASN A 27 -8.25 -7.32 1.13
CA ASN A 27 -9.68 -7.45 0.86
C ASN A 27 -10.02 -6.89 -0.53
N MET A 28 -10.01 -7.78 -1.53
CA MET A 28 -10.31 -7.44 -2.92
C MET A 28 -11.82 -7.34 -3.23
N GLN A 29 -12.70 -7.73 -2.31
CA GLN A 29 -14.15 -7.86 -2.57
C GLN A 29 -14.85 -6.49 -2.73
N THR A 30 -14.29 -5.45 -2.12
CA THR A 30 -14.79 -4.07 -2.17
C THR A 30 -14.28 -3.28 -3.37
N LEU A 31 -13.42 -3.87 -4.21
CA LEU A 31 -12.89 -3.27 -5.43
C LEU A 31 -13.92 -3.29 -6.56
N ARG A 32 -14.92 -2.39 -6.49
CA ARG A 32 -15.92 -2.19 -7.55
C ARG A 32 -15.30 -1.59 -8.83
N LYS A 33 -15.33 -0.26 -8.97
CA LYS A 33 -14.81 0.47 -10.15
C LYS A 33 -13.27 0.64 -10.14
N ARG A 34 -12.59 0.20 -9.08
CA ARG A 34 -11.19 0.52 -8.78
C ARG A 34 -10.26 -0.68 -8.96
N LYS A 35 -10.55 -1.54 -9.94
CA LYS A 35 -9.80 -2.78 -10.19
C LYS A 35 -8.30 -2.54 -10.43
N TRP A 36 -7.93 -1.36 -10.94
CA TRP A 36 -6.52 -0.95 -11.13
C TRP A 36 -5.70 -0.95 -9.83
N LEU A 37 -6.33 -0.78 -8.65
CA LEU A 37 -5.63 -0.82 -7.37
C LEU A 37 -5.10 -2.21 -7.05
N ARG A 38 -5.76 -3.27 -7.53
CA ARG A 38 -5.26 -4.63 -7.38
C ARG A 38 -3.91 -4.77 -8.06
N ASP A 39 -3.81 -4.27 -9.29
CA ASP A 39 -2.58 -4.42 -10.09
C ASP A 39 -1.43 -3.66 -9.42
N VAL A 40 -1.69 -2.46 -8.88
CA VAL A 40 -0.70 -1.68 -8.10
C VAL A 40 -0.32 -2.33 -6.76
N LEU A 41 -1.26 -2.99 -6.08
CA LEU A 41 -0.99 -3.65 -4.78
C LEU A 41 -0.28 -4.99 -4.94
N ILE A 42 -0.48 -5.66 -6.07
CA ILE A 42 0.16 -6.94 -6.40
C ILE A 42 1.50 -6.71 -7.12
N GLU A 43 1.69 -5.58 -7.80
CA GLU A 43 2.97 -5.16 -8.36
C GLU A 43 3.98 -4.87 -7.24
N GLU A 44 4.74 -5.89 -6.89
CA GLU A 44 5.97 -5.72 -6.13
C GLU A 44 7.11 -5.33 -7.08
N SER A 45 7.74 -4.19 -6.80
CA SER A 45 8.96 -3.78 -7.47
C SER A 45 10.08 -4.69 -6.98
N ASP A 46 10.48 -5.68 -7.79
CA ASP A 46 11.82 -6.28 -7.69
C ASP A 46 12.79 -5.11 -7.91
N SER A 47 13.32 -4.57 -6.81
CA SER A 47 14.30 -3.49 -6.90
C SER A 47 15.52 -4.11 -7.56
N ASP A 48 15.70 -3.83 -8.85
CA ASP A 48 16.93 -4.07 -9.61
C ASP A 48 18.03 -3.15 -9.05
N SER A 49 18.29 -3.26 -7.75
CA SER A 49 19.29 -2.49 -7.02
C SER A 49 20.65 -3.02 -7.42
N ASP A 50 21.10 -2.54 -8.57
CA ASP A 50 22.46 -2.70 -9.05
C ASP A 50 23.38 -1.90 -8.10
N GLY A 51 23.81 -2.57 -7.03
CA GLY A 51 24.85 -2.09 -6.12
C GLY A 51 24.36 -1.64 -4.75
N GLU A 52 25.12 -2.08 -3.74
CA GLU A 52 25.16 -1.57 -2.37
C GLU A 52 25.50 -0.07 -2.39
N MET A 53 24.52 0.80 -2.59
CA MET A 53 24.73 2.23 -2.38
C MET A 53 24.82 2.47 -0.87
N PRO A 54 25.96 2.94 -0.33
CA PRO A 54 26.10 3.10 1.11
C PRO A 54 25.12 4.16 1.60
N PHE A 55 24.28 3.78 2.55
CA PHE A 55 23.36 4.68 3.21
C PHE A 55 24.13 5.73 4.04
N THR A 56 24.09 6.98 3.62
CA THR A 56 24.87 8.05 4.24
C THR A 56 24.05 8.83 5.27
N GLN A 57 24.75 9.60 6.13
CA GLN A 57 24.09 10.52 7.04
C GLN A 57 23.25 11.58 6.28
N LEU A 58 23.68 12.00 5.09
CA LEU A 58 22.94 12.95 4.26
C LEU A 58 21.58 12.38 3.83
N ASP A 59 21.53 11.09 3.50
CA ASP A 59 20.31 10.37 3.16
C ASP A 59 19.35 10.32 4.35
N LEU A 60 19.88 10.08 5.55
CA LEU A 60 19.10 10.11 6.79
C LEU A 60 18.48 11.50 7.03
N HIS A 61 19.25 12.58 6.84
CA HIS A 61 18.71 13.94 6.93
C HIS A 61 17.64 14.22 5.86
N ALA A 62 17.84 13.75 4.63
CA ALA A 62 16.85 13.87 3.56
C ALA A 62 15.55 13.13 3.90
N LEU A 63 15.65 11.89 4.38
CA LEU A 63 14.53 11.07 4.86
C LEU A 63 13.75 11.76 5.96
N LEU A 64 14.43 12.31 6.97
CA LEU A 64 13.78 13.04 8.07
C LEU A 64 13.05 14.29 7.56
N LYS A 65 13.63 15.02 6.60
CA LYS A 65 13.00 16.20 5.99
C LYS A 65 11.74 15.81 5.22
N VAL A 66 11.79 14.75 4.42
CA VAL A 66 10.64 14.18 3.71
C VAL A 66 9.57 13.72 4.71
N HIS A 67 9.96 12.97 5.75
CA HIS A 67 9.05 12.49 6.78
C HIS A 67 8.31 13.63 7.49
N ARG A 68 9.03 14.68 7.91
CA ARG A 68 8.44 15.85 8.57
C ARG A 68 7.43 16.56 7.67
N ARG A 69 7.77 16.74 6.38
CA ARG A 69 6.86 17.34 5.39
C ARG A 69 5.62 16.47 5.19
N ARG A 70 5.81 15.14 5.04
CA ARG A 70 4.72 14.16 4.91
C ARG A 70 3.77 14.23 6.10
N ARG A 71 4.29 14.22 7.33
CA ARG A 71 3.49 14.32 8.56
C ARG A 71 2.67 15.59 8.64
N LYS A 72 3.25 16.74 8.26
CA LYS A 72 2.53 18.02 8.21
C LYS A 72 1.36 17.98 7.22
N LEU A 73 1.61 17.45 6.01
CA LEU A 73 0.57 17.30 4.99
C LEU A 73 -0.50 16.31 5.43
N GLN A 74 -0.14 15.15 5.98
CA GLN A 74 -1.07 14.15 6.49
C GLN A 74 -1.99 14.75 7.58
N LYS A 75 -1.43 15.51 8.53
CA LYS A 75 -2.24 16.16 9.58
C LYS A 75 -3.30 17.10 8.99
N ASN A 76 -2.93 17.89 7.99
CA ASN A 76 -3.85 18.79 7.30
C ASN A 76 -4.81 18.05 6.36
N TYR A 77 -4.40 16.91 5.82
CA TYR A 77 -5.25 16.09 4.97
C TYR A 77 -6.39 15.49 5.79
N HIS A 78 -6.08 14.93 6.96
CA HIS A 78 -7.07 14.33 7.85
C HIS A 78 -7.92 15.34 8.64
N SER A 79 -7.65 16.66 8.54
CA SER A 79 -8.55 17.65 9.15
C SER A 79 -9.87 17.78 8.38
N ASP A 80 -9.91 17.35 7.12
CA ASP A 80 -11.14 17.21 6.36
C ASP A 80 -11.67 15.77 6.49
N ILE A 81 -12.92 15.64 6.93
CA ILE A 81 -13.61 14.36 7.09
C ILE A 81 -13.73 13.62 5.75
N LEU A 82 -13.94 14.34 4.63
CA LEU A 82 -14.04 13.71 3.31
C LEU A 82 -12.69 13.14 2.87
N ASN A 83 -11.59 13.80 3.24
CA ASN A 83 -10.24 13.30 2.95
C ASN A 83 -9.88 12.09 3.82
N SER A 84 -10.35 12.09 5.07
CA SER A 84 -10.12 10.98 6.00
C SER A 84 -10.71 9.66 5.49
N GLN A 85 -11.81 9.71 4.72
CA GLN A 85 -12.41 8.55 4.04
C GLN A 85 -11.45 7.87 3.05
N TYR A 86 -10.49 8.59 2.45
CA TYR A 86 -9.53 7.96 1.54
C TYR A 86 -8.46 7.13 2.24
N THR A 87 -8.15 7.47 3.50
CA THR A 87 -7.28 6.67 4.38
C THR A 87 -7.89 5.31 4.68
N TYR A 88 -9.21 5.30 4.86
CA TYR A 88 -9.99 4.10 5.11
C TYR A 88 -9.97 3.14 3.92
N TYR A 89 -9.97 3.67 2.69
CA TYR A 89 -9.77 2.84 1.49
C TYR A 89 -8.36 2.23 1.43
N GLY A 90 -7.33 2.85 2.01
CA GLY A 90 -6.00 2.25 2.11
C GLY A 90 -5.96 1.09 3.10
N ALA A 91 -6.41 1.29 4.34
CA ALA A 91 -6.34 0.28 5.40
C ALA A 91 -7.36 -0.87 5.22
N GLY A 92 -8.58 -0.56 4.75
CA GLY A 92 -9.65 -1.53 4.52
C GLY A 92 -9.50 -2.36 3.24
N LEU A 93 -8.68 -1.91 2.28
CA LEU A 93 -8.24 -2.75 1.16
C LEU A 93 -7.14 -3.71 1.57
N LEU A 94 -6.29 -3.34 2.51
CA LEU A 94 -5.09 -4.08 2.87
C LEU A 94 -5.29 -5.10 4.00
N SER A 95 -6.45 -5.09 4.66
CA SER A 95 -6.72 -5.96 5.81
C SER A 95 -7.91 -6.85 5.51
N SER A 96 -7.78 -8.15 5.77
CA SER A 96 -8.88 -9.10 5.76
C SER A 96 -9.94 -8.77 6.82
N TYR A 97 -9.56 -8.00 7.84
CA TYR A 97 -10.45 -7.46 8.87
C TYR A 97 -10.50 -5.93 8.79
N ASP A 98 -11.68 -5.36 8.58
CA ASP A 98 -11.86 -3.92 8.59
C ASP A 98 -11.83 -3.37 10.04
N PRO A 99 -10.85 -2.53 10.41
CA PRO A 99 -10.76 -1.99 11.76
C PRO A 99 -11.79 -0.89 12.07
N PHE A 100 -12.53 -0.36 11.09
CA PHE A 100 -13.54 0.69 11.32
C PHE A 100 -14.88 0.40 10.60
N PRO A 101 -15.56 -0.72 10.89
CA PRO A 101 -16.75 -1.17 10.17
C PRO A 101 -17.91 -0.16 10.22
N GLU A 102 -18.04 0.61 11.30
CA GLU A 102 -19.01 1.69 11.43
C GLU A 102 -18.84 2.79 10.37
N HIS A 103 -17.60 3.06 9.94
CA HIS A 103 -17.31 4.09 8.96
C HIS A 103 -17.71 3.63 7.54
N GLN A 104 -17.48 2.37 7.19
CA GLN A 104 -18.00 1.78 5.94
C GLN A 104 -19.52 1.84 5.88
N ALA A 105 -20.21 1.47 6.95
CA ALA A 105 -21.67 1.51 7.00
C ALA A 105 -22.19 2.95 6.78
N PHE A 106 -21.56 3.94 7.41
CA PHE A 106 -21.88 5.35 7.22
C PHE A 106 -21.68 5.81 5.77
N VAL A 107 -20.54 5.47 5.16
CA VAL A 107 -20.24 5.84 3.77
C VAL A 107 -21.19 5.18 2.77
N GLN A 108 -21.51 3.90 2.96
CA GLN A 108 -22.49 3.18 2.14
C GLN A 108 -23.88 3.83 2.22
N HIS A 109 -24.31 4.20 3.43
CA HIS A 109 -25.59 4.86 3.65
C HIS A 109 -25.64 6.27 3.02
N GLN A 110 -24.58 7.07 3.17
CA GLN A 110 -24.58 8.46 2.72
C GLN A 110 -24.37 8.64 1.21
N TYR A 111 -23.63 7.74 0.56
CA TYR A 111 -23.23 7.88 -0.84
C TYR A 111 -23.70 6.76 -1.77
N GLY A 112 -24.39 5.74 -1.23
CA GLY A 112 -25.07 4.73 -2.04
C GLY A 112 -24.15 3.82 -2.86
N TYR A 113 -22.92 3.58 -2.38
CA TYR A 113 -22.04 2.56 -2.96
C TYR A 113 -22.53 1.16 -2.57
#